data_AF-A0A8E0VHY6-F1
#
_entry.id   AF-A0A8E0VHY6-F1
#
_cell.length_a   1.000
_cell.length_b   1.000
_cell.length_c   1.000
_cell.angle_alpha   90.00
_cell.angle_beta   90.00
_cell.angle_gamma   90.00
#
_symmetry.space_group_name_H-M   'P 1'
#
loop_
_entity.id
_entity.type
_entity.pdbx_description
1 polymer ?
#
loop_
_entity_poly.entity_id
_entity_poly.type
_entity_poly.pdbx_seq_one_letter_code
_entity_poly.pdbx_strand_id
1 'polypeptide(L)'
;AEKLLVDEMAVVRTGMNHGELSADAYGKVWNECLSQVLYLPAHRRYTRANLVSKRDRIESYEKRLDQLRQLMADEAKRAAKLEKKLRILLGGYQSRAQTLMKAIQESVDQIEQSQMELTTYERLHEQEAGAIVRRSEVLEADVERQQRRGVDLQREYARLVRLQEEREADLFLAQNADLAADASISDVNELTNGTLDSDGTSAVSDALCNGVSTDEAVTPTDPR
;
A
#
# COMPACT_ATOMS: atom_id res chain seq x y z
N ALA A 1 -12.48 64.92 -61.29
CA ALA A 1 -11.84 65.64 -60.18
C ALA A 1 -11.23 64.67 -59.18
N GLU A 2 -12.02 63.76 -58.58
CA GLU A 2 -11.52 62.82 -57.56
C GLU A 2 -10.37 61.91 -58.01
N LYS A 3 -10.43 61.36 -59.23
CA LYS A 3 -9.37 60.51 -59.77
C LYS A 3 -8.02 61.23 -59.91
N LEU A 4 -8.06 62.49 -60.34
CA LEU A 4 -6.86 63.33 -60.48
C LEU A 4 -6.25 63.66 -59.10
N LEU A 5 -7.08 63.83 -58.08
CA LEU A 5 -6.60 64.05 -56.70
C LEU A 5 -5.91 62.81 -56.14
N VAL A 6 -6.42 61.60 -56.43
CA VAL A 6 -5.78 60.34 -55.99
C VAL A 6 -4.40 60.17 -56.63
N ASP A 7 -4.28 60.48 -57.92
CA ASP A 7 -3.01 60.42 -58.64
C ASP A 7 -2.01 61.46 -58.12
N GLU A 8 -2.44 62.71 -57.89
CA GLU A 8 -1.59 63.73 -57.29
C GLU A 8 -1.17 63.37 -55.85
N MET A 9 -2.07 62.78 -55.05
CA MET A 9 -1.74 62.31 -53.70
C MET A 9 -0.67 61.21 -53.71
N ALA A 10 -0.63 60.35 -54.73
CA ALA A 10 0.42 59.35 -54.90
C ALA A 10 1.77 60.00 -55.24
N VAL A 11 1.77 60.99 -56.15
CA VAL A 11 2.97 61.74 -56.52
C VAL A 11 3.54 62.53 -55.34
N VAL A 12 2.68 63.20 -54.57
CA VAL A 12 3.08 63.94 -53.35
C VAL A 12 3.60 62.98 -52.27
N ARG A 13 3.00 61.80 -52.10
CA ARG A 13 3.47 60.78 -51.16
C ARG A 13 4.90 60.33 -51.48
N THR A 14 5.19 60.09 -52.76
CA THR A 14 6.54 59.75 -53.22
C THR A 14 7.51 60.93 -53.13
N GLY A 15 7.06 62.15 -53.44
CA GLY A 15 7.91 63.35 -53.44
C GLY A 15 8.27 63.87 -52.04
N MET A 16 7.40 63.67 -51.06
CA MET A 16 7.63 64.09 -49.66
C MET A 16 8.23 62.98 -48.79
N ASN A 17 8.58 61.84 -49.37
CA ASN A 17 9.13 60.66 -48.67
C ASN A 17 8.29 60.25 -47.43
N HIS A 18 6.98 60.49 -47.49
CA HIS A 18 6.04 59.98 -46.51
C HIS A 18 5.74 58.53 -46.89
N GLY A 19 6.59 57.61 -46.42
CA GLY A 19 6.27 56.19 -46.45
C GLY A 19 4.94 55.91 -45.75
N GLU A 20 4.43 54.68 -45.87
CA GLU A 20 3.35 54.24 -44.99
C GLU A 20 3.86 54.34 -43.55
N LEU A 21 3.51 55.41 -42.85
CA LEU A 21 3.71 55.50 -41.42
C LEU A 21 2.91 54.35 -40.83
N SER A 22 3.61 53.28 -40.47
CA SER A 22 3.01 52.18 -39.73
C SER A 22 2.24 52.76 -38.55
N ALA A 23 1.11 52.14 -38.20
CA ALA A 23 0.33 52.50 -37.03
C ALA A 23 1.21 52.58 -35.77
N ASP A 24 2.28 51.79 -35.71
CA ASP A 24 3.27 51.80 -34.64
C ASP A 24 4.13 53.08 -34.61
N ALA A 25 4.49 53.62 -35.77
CA ALA A 25 5.24 54.87 -35.88
C ALA A 25 4.36 56.05 -35.46
N TYR A 26 3.09 56.06 -35.88
CA TYR A 26 2.11 57.05 -35.42
C TYR A 26 1.87 56.95 -33.91
N GLY A 27 1.70 55.74 -33.38
CA GLY A 27 1.51 55.50 -31.95
C GLY A 27 2.67 56.02 -31.10
N LYS A 28 3.91 55.86 -31.56
CA LYS A 28 5.10 56.41 -30.88
C LYS A 28 5.08 57.94 -30.81
N VAL A 29 4.90 58.61 -31.95
CA VAL A 29 4.84 60.09 -32.01
C VAL A 29 3.65 60.62 -31.21
N TRP A 30 2.50 59.95 -31.30
CA TRP A 30 1.31 60.28 -30.52
C TRP A 30 1.58 60.22 -29.02
N ASN A 31 2.16 59.12 -28.53
CA ASN A 31 2.50 58.96 -27.12
C ASN A 31 3.51 60.00 -26.66
N GLU A 32 4.51 60.31 -27.48
CA GLU A 32 5.50 61.35 -27.20
C GLU A 32 4.84 62.74 -27.08
N CYS A 33 4.00 63.13 -28.05
CA CYS A 33 3.24 64.38 -27.99
C CYS A 33 2.30 64.42 -26.78
N LEU A 34 1.61 63.32 -26.47
CA LEU A 34 0.68 63.23 -25.35
C LEU A 34 1.40 63.34 -23.99
N SER A 35 2.59 62.73 -23.86
CA SER A 35 3.42 62.83 -22.66
C SER A 35 3.84 64.27 -22.32
N GLN A 36 3.94 65.13 -23.35
CA GLN A 36 4.33 66.53 -23.20
C GLN A 36 3.14 67.44 -22.83
N VAL A 37 1.91 66.94 -22.92
CA VAL A 37 0.70 67.70 -22.58
C VAL A 37 0.45 67.60 -21.07
N LEU A 38 0.40 68.77 -20.42
CA LEU A 38 0.19 68.92 -19.00
C LEU A 38 -1.08 69.73 -18.75
N TYR A 39 -1.90 69.29 -17.79
CA TYR A 39 -3.08 70.04 -17.36
C TYR A 39 -2.73 70.94 -16.18
N LEU A 40 -2.99 72.24 -16.28
CA LEU A 40 -2.87 73.15 -15.14
C LEU A 40 -4.21 73.26 -14.40
N PRO A 41 -4.27 72.85 -13.12
CA PRO A 41 -5.49 72.94 -12.32
C PRO A 41 -5.97 74.39 -12.10
N ALA A 42 -5.05 75.33 -11.89
CA ALA A 42 -5.36 76.74 -11.61
C ALA A 42 -6.09 77.46 -12.76
N HIS A 43 -5.70 77.16 -14.01
CA HIS A 43 -6.25 77.80 -15.22
C HIS A 43 -7.22 76.91 -16.00
N ARG A 44 -7.44 75.67 -15.56
CA ARG A 44 -8.30 74.66 -16.20
C ARG A 44 -7.98 74.45 -17.69
N ARG A 45 -6.70 74.47 -18.05
CA ARG A 45 -6.22 74.40 -19.45
C ARG A 45 -5.07 73.41 -19.60
N TYR A 46 -4.99 72.81 -20.78
CA TYR A 46 -3.85 72.02 -21.22
C TYR A 46 -2.77 72.87 -21.90
N THR A 47 -1.52 72.64 -21.53
CA THR A 47 -0.34 73.30 -22.11
C THR A 47 0.81 72.31 -22.25
N ARG A 48 1.88 72.67 -22.97
CA ARG A 48 3.09 71.85 -23.02
C ARG A 48 3.91 71.99 -21.75
N ALA A 49 4.43 70.88 -21.22
CA ALA A 49 5.19 70.83 -19.97
C ALA A 49 6.41 71.79 -19.95
N ASN A 50 7.01 72.07 -21.11
CA ASN A 50 8.18 72.94 -21.24
C ASN A 50 7.88 74.44 -21.06
N LEU A 51 6.64 74.87 -21.31
CA LEU A 51 6.24 76.28 -21.19
C LEU A 51 5.77 76.66 -19.78
N VAL A 52 5.71 75.68 -18.87
CA VAL A 52 5.13 75.83 -17.53
C VAL A 52 6.24 75.96 -16.49
N SER A 53 6.02 76.82 -15.49
CA SER A 53 6.93 76.97 -14.37
C SER A 53 7.10 75.65 -13.60
N LYS A 54 8.25 75.46 -12.93
CA LYS A 54 8.48 74.25 -12.13
C LYS A 54 7.42 74.09 -11.03
N ARG A 55 6.94 75.20 -10.45
CA ARG A 55 5.93 75.21 -9.39
C ARG A 55 4.59 74.68 -9.87
N ASP A 56 4.07 75.21 -10.97
CA ASP A 56 2.75 74.81 -11.46
C ASP A 56 2.79 73.39 -12.06
N ARG A 57 3.97 72.93 -12.49
CA ARG A 57 4.21 71.53 -12.85
C ARG A 57 4.05 70.61 -11.64
N ILE A 58 4.62 70.95 -10.50
CA ILE A 58 4.47 70.17 -9.26
C ILE A 58 2.99 70.11 -8.86
N GLU A 59 2.28 71.23 -8.87
CA GLU A 59 0.84 71.28 -8.53
C GLU A 59 -0.01 70.39 -9.45
N SER A 60 0.29 70.36 -10.75
CA SER A 60 -0.41 69.49 -11.70
C SER A 60 -0.17 67.99 -11.42
N TYR A 61 1.07 67.62 -11.08
CA TYR A 61 1.40 66.24 -10.73
C TYR A 61 0.81 65.81 -9.40
N GLU A 62 0.78 66.70 -8.39
CA GLU A 62 0.10 66.47 -7.12
C GLU A 62 -1.39 66.20 -7.33
N LYS A 63 -2.07 67.06 -8.11
CA LYS A 63 -3.48 66.86 -8.47
C LYS A 63 -3.71 65.50 -9.16
N ARG A 64 -2.82 65.12 -10.08
CA ARG A 64 -2.91 63.85 -10.79
C ARG A 64 -2.68 62.67 -9.84
N LEU A 65 -1.74 62.78 -8.92
CA LEU A 65 -1.45 61.78 -7.91
C LEU A 65 -2.66 61.57 -7.00
N ASP A 66 -3.29 62.65 -6.54
CA ASP A 66 -4.50 62.56 -5.70
C ASP A 66 -5.67 61.91 -6.43
N GLN A 67 -5.87 62.21 -7.71
CA GLN A 67 -6.85 61.50 -8.56
C GLN A 67 -6.54 60.00 -8.65
N LEU A 68 -5.26 59.64 -8.88
CA LEU A 68 -4.85 58.24 -8.96
C LEU A 68 -5.06 57.51 -7.63
N ARG A 69 -4.79 58.16 -6.49
CA ARG A 69 -5.08 57.60 -5.16
C ARG A 69 -6.57 57.35 -4.97
N GLN A 70 -7.44 58.28 -5.39
CA GLN A 70 -8.89 58.10 -5.33
C GLN A 70 -9.34 56.92 -6.21
N LEU A 71 -8.86 56.84 -7.45
CA LEU A 71 -9.16 55.73 -8.35
C LEU A 71 -8.69 54.39 -7.78
N MET A 72 -7.47 54.32 -7.21
CA MET A 72 -6.97 53.13 -6.55
C MET A 72 -7.84 52.71 -5.36
N ALA A 73 -8.25 53.67 -4.52
CA ALA A 73 -9.12 53.39 -3.38
C ALA A 73 -10.49 52.87 -3.82
N ASP A 74 -11.06 53.42 -4.89
CA ASP A 74 -12.35 52.97 -5.41
C ASP A 74 -12.27 51.60 -6.09
N GLU A 75 -11.19 51.34 -6.85
CA GLU A 75 -10.96 50.04 -7.46
C GLU A 75 -10.71 48.97 -6.40
N ALA A 76 -9.90 49.26 -5.37
CA ALA A 76 -9.67 48.35 -4.26
C ALA A 76 -10.98 48.03 -3.51
N LYS A 77 -11.85 49.01 -3.30
CA LYS A 77 -13.19 48.78 -2.72
C LYS A 77 -14.06 47.90 -3.62
N ARG A 78 -14.00 48.09 -4.95
CA ARG A 78 -14.75 47.24 -5.91
C ARG A 78 -14.21 45.81 -5.90
N ALA A 79 -12.90 45.63 -5.97
CA ALA A 79 -12.23 44.33 -5.88
C ALA A 79 -12.60 43.61 -4.57
N ALA A 80 -12.49 44.28 -3.41
CA ALA A 80 -12.86 43.69 -2.12
C ALA A 80 -14.33 43.25 -2.05
N LYS A 81 -15.25 44.02 -2.66
CA LYS A 81 -16.67 43.63 -2.77
C LYS A 81 -16.85 42.39 -3.66
N LEU A 82 -16.15 42.33 -4.79
CA LEU A 82 -16.20 41.18 -5.69
C LEU A 82 -15.59 39.94 -5.04
N GLU A 83 -14.43 40.06 -4.40
CA GLU A 83 -13.80 38.99 -3.64
C GLU A 83 -14.71 38.45 -2.53
N LYS A 84 -15.38 39.33 -1.78
CA LYS A 84 -16.34 38.90 -0.75
C LYS A 84 -17.51 38.11 -1.37
N LYS A 85 -18.04 38.56 -2.52
CA LYS A 85 -19.10 37.83 -3.24
C LYS A 85 -18.60 36.47 -3.73
N LEU A 86 -17.43 36.43 -4.37
CA LEU A 86 -16.81 35.19 -4.85
C LEU A 86 -16.52 34.24 -3.71
N ARG A 87 -16.06 34.72 -2.55
CA ARG A 87 -15.82 33.89 -1.38
C ARG A 87 -17.09 33.22 -0.86
N ILE A 88 -18.22 33.93 -0.86
CA ILE A 88 -19.51 33.34 -0.43
C ILE A 88 -20.01 32.33 -1.47
N LEU A 89 -19.92 32.67 -2.76
CA LEU A 89 -20.43 31.80 -3.83
C LEU A 89 -19.57 30.56 -4.07
N LEU A 90 -18.25 30.71 -4.05
CA LEU A 90 -17.30 29.68 -4.42
C LEU A 90 -16.61 29.03 -3.23
N GLY A 91 -16.58 29.64 -2.06
CA GLY A 91 -15.81 29.14 -0.90
C GLY A 91 -16.22 27.72 -0.49
N GLY A 92 -17.52 27.42 -0.45
CA GLY A 92 -18.02 26.08 -0.16
C GLY A 92 -17.70 25.06 -1.26
N TYR A 93 -17.74 25.48 -2.53
CA TYR A 93 -17.34 24.61 -3.64
C TYR A 93 -15.82 24.36 -3.64
N GLN A 94 -15.01 25.35 -3.29
CA GLN A 94 -13.57 25.21 -3.15
C GLN A 94 -13.18 24.25 -2.02
N SER A 95 -13.81 24.37 -0.85
CA SER A 95 -13.55 23.44 0.26
C SER A 95 -13.98 22.02 -0.09
N ARG A 96 -15.15 21.84 -0.71
CA ARG A 96 -15.61 20.53 -1.19
C ARG A 96 -14.66 19.93 -2.23
N ALA A 97 -14.20 20.74 -3.19
CA ALA A 97 -13.24 20.28 -4.19
C ALA A 97 -11.92 19.83 -3.54
N GLN A 98 -11.41 20.58 -2.56
CA GLN A 98 -10.21 20.21 -1.82
C GLN A 98 -10.38 18.90 -1.04
N THR A 99 -11.52 18.70 -0.38
CA THR A 99 -11.81 17.43 0.31
C THR A 99 -11.90 16.26 -0.66
N LEU A 100 -12.56 16.43 -1.80
CA LEU A 100 -12.67 15.39 -2.82
C LEU A 100 -11.29 15.06 -3.42
N MET A 101 -10.46 16.07 -3.68
CA MET A 101 -9.08 15.85 -4.15
C MET A 101 -8.27 15.02 -3.15
N LYS A 102 -8.39 15.31 -1.84
CA LYS A 102 -7.73 14.52 -0.79
C LYS A 102 -8.22 13.09 -0.73
N ALA A 103 -9.54 12.88 -0.74
CA ALA A 103 -10.13 11.54 -0.74
C ALA A 103 -9.72 10.71 -1.97
N ILE A 104 -9.61 11.35 -3.14
CA ILE A 104 -9.08 10.70 -4.35
C ILE A 104 -7.63 10.29 -4.14
N GLN A 105 -6.79 11.19 -3.61
CA GLN A 105 -5.38 10.88 -3.34
C GLN A 105 -5.23 9.72 -2.34
N GLU A 106 -5.95 9.76 -1.23
CA GLU A 106 -5.94 8.69 -0.22
C GLU A 106 -6.39 7.35 -0.80
N SER A 107 -7.41 7.36 -1.68
CA SER A 107 -7.89 6.15 -2.35
C SER A 107 -6.85 5.59 -3.34
N VAL A 108 -6.13 6.46 -4.05
CA VAL A 108 -5.04 6.05 -4.95
C VAL A 108 -3.90 5.41 -4.16
N ASP A 109 -3.48 6.06 -3.06
CA ASP A 109 -2.42 5.53 -2.19
C ASP A 109 -2.82 4.16 -1.60
N GLN A 110 -4.10 3.99 -1.22
CA GLN A 110 -4.61 2.71 -0.73
C GLN A 110 -4.61 1.62 -1.82
N ILE A 111 -5.00 1.96 -3.06
CA ILE A 111 -4.96 1.02 -4.18
C ILE A 111 -3.52 0.56 -4.46
N GLU A 112 -2.57 1.49 -4.48
CA GLU A 112 -1.16 1.17 -4.69
C GLU A 112 -0.62 0.25 -3.58
N GLN A 113 -0.96 0.55 -2.31
CA GLN A 113 -0.60 -0.29 -1.17
C GLN A 113 -1.17 -1.70 -1.29
N SER A 114 -2.47 -1.83 -1.59
CA SER A 114 -3.12 -3.14 -1.77
C SER A 114 -2.57 -3.92 -2.97
N GLN A 115 -2.18 -3.24 -4.05
CA GLN A 115 -1.52 -3.89 -5.19
C GLN A 115 -0.13 -4.41 -4.82
N MET A 116 0.66 -3.62 -4.07
CA MET A 116 1.94 -4.09 -3.55
C MET A 116 1.75 -5.31 -2.65
N GLU A 117 0.82 -5.24 -1.70
CA GLU A 117 0.49 -6.37 -0.82
C GLU A 117 0.09 -7.62 -1.61
N LEU A 118 -0.83 -7.50 -2.57
CA LEU A 118 -1.24 -8.61 -3.42
C LEU A 118 -0.04 -9.28 -4.10
N THR A 119 0.81 -8.51 -4.77
CA THR A 119 1.99 -9.07 -5.45
C THR A 119 2.98 -9.72 -4.48
N THR A 120 3.10 -9.19 -3.26
CA THR A 120 3.95 -9.81 -2.23
C THR A 120 3.36 -11.12 -1.72
N TYR A 121 2.04 -11.20 -1.53
CA TYR A 121 1.37 -12.40 -1.07
C TYR A 121 1.31 -13.49 -2.14
N GLU A 122 1.15 -13.14 -3.41
CA GLU A 122 1.26 -14.07 -4.54
C GLU A 122 2.63 -14.73 -4.56
N ARG A 123 3.71 -13.93 -4.47
CA ARG A 123 5.08 -14.45 -4.41
C ARG A 123 5.33 -15.30 -3.17
N LEU A 124 4.81 -14.87 -2.01
CA LEU A 124 4.93 -15.64 -0.77
C LEU A 124 4.18 -16.97 -0.88
N HIS A 125 3.01 -16.98 -1.49
CA HIS A 125 2.21 -18.18 -1.71
C HIS A 125 2.94 -19.20 -2.58
N GLU A 126 3.54 -18.76 -3.70
CA GLU A 126 4.35 -19.63 -4.57
C GLU A 126 5.55 -20.24 -3.82
N GLN A 127 6.23 -19.43 -3.00
CA GLN A 127 7.37 -19.89 -2.20
C GLN A 127 6.94 -20.88 -1.12
N GLU A 128 5.86 -20.60 -0.40
CA GLU A 128 5.32 -21.47 0.65
C GLU A 128 4.80 -22.79 0.07
N ALA A 129 4.13 -22.76 -1.08
CA ALA A 129 3.67 -23.97 -1.76
C ALA A 129 4.83 -24.95 -2.01
N GLY A 130 5.96 -24.44 -2.53
CA GLY A 130 7.16 -25.25 -2.70
C GLY A 130 7.84 -25.65 -1.38
N ALA A 131 7.80 -24.78 -0.36
CA ALA A 131 8.38 -25.07 0.94
C ALA A 131 7.59 -26.13 1.74
N ILE A 132 6.26 -26.18 1.58
CA ILE A 132 5.41 -27.21 2.20
C ILE A 132 5.79 -28.59 1.66
N VAL A 133 5.88 -28.75 0.34
CA VAL A 133 6.24 -30.05 -0.27
C VAL A 133 7.58 -30.55 0.25
N ARG A 134 8.61 -29.71 0.24
CA ARG A 134 9.95 -30.08 0.77
C ARG A 134 9.91 -30.46 2.25
N ARG A 135 9.14 -29.74 3.07
CA ARG A 135 8.99 -30.06 4.50
C ARG A 135 8.30 -31.42 4.69
N SER A 136 7.26 -31.70 3.92
CA SER A 136 6.55 -32.99 3.96
C SER A 136 7.47 -34.15 3.57
N GLU A 137 8.21 -34.03 2.47
CA GLU A 137 9.15 -35.07 2.00
C GLU A 137 10.23 -35.39 3.05
N VAL A 138 10.78 -34.36 3.72
CA VAL A 138 11.76 -34.55 4.79
C VAL A 138 11.16 -35.28 5.98
N LEU A 139 9.94 -34.89 6.39
CA LEU A 139 9.24 -35.53 7.50
C LEU A 139 8.86 -36.98 7.18
N GLU A 140 8.41 -37.26 5.95
CA GLU A 140 8.11 -38.62 5.49
C GLU A 140 9.36 -39.51 5.52
N ALA A 141 10.49 -39.00 5.02
CA ALA A 141 11.76 -39.73 5.06
C ALA A 141 12.23 -40.00 6.50
N ASP A 142 12.06 -39.04 7.41
CA ASP A 142 12.38 -39.22 8.82
C ASP A 142 11.46 -40.24 9.50
N VAL A 143 10.16 -40.21 9.21
CA VAL A 143 9.19 -41.19 9.72
C VAL A 143 9.54 -42.58 9.22
N GLU A 144 9.83 -42.76 7.92
CA GLU A 144 10.26 -44.03 7.38
C GLU A 144 11.54 -44.54 8.07
N ARG A 145 12.52 -43.66 8.30
CA ARG A 145 13.75 -44.02 9.01
C ARG A 145 13.47 -44.52 10.42
N GLN A 146 12.58 -43.85 11.15
CA GLN A 146 12.19 -44.26 12.50
C GLN A 146 11.38 -45.56 12.50
N GLN A 147 10.49 -45.76 11.51
CA GLN A 147 9.75 -47.01 11.36
C GLN A 147 10.67 -48.20 11.10
N ARG A 148 11.64 -48.05 10.19
CA ARG A 148 12.65 -49.10 9.91
C ARG A 148 13.43 -49.45 11.19
N ARG A 149 13.90 -48.43 11.91
CA ARG A 149 14.58 -48.62 13.20
C ARG A 149 13.70 -49.32 14.23
N GLY A 150 12.41 -48.97 14.30
CA GLY A 150 11.44 -49.60 15.18
C GLY A 150 11.25 -51.10 14.88
N VAL A 151 11.12 -51.44 13.59
CA VAL A 151 11.02 -52.84 13.14
C VAL A 151 12.27 -53.63 13.49
N ASP A 152 13.46 -53.08 13.24
CA ASP A 152 14.73 -53.76 13.56
C ASP A 152 14.89 -53.97 15.06
N LEU A 153 14.53 -52.99 15.88
CA LEU A 153 14.58 -53.09 17.33
C LEU A 153 13.58 -54.14 17.88
N GLN A 154 12.38 -54.21 17.30
CA GLN A 154 11.38 -55.23 17.64
C GLN A 154 11.84 -56.65 17.26
N ARG A 155 12.52 -56.81 16.11
CA ARG A 155 13.12 -58.10 15.71
C ARG A 155 14.19 -58.56 16.69
N GLU A 156 15.10 -57.67 17.09
CA GLU A 156 16.14 -57.99 18.07
C GLU A 156 15.53 -58.29 19.45
N TYR A 157 14.51 -57.54 19.88
CA TYR A 157 13.78 -57.85 21.10
C TYR A 157 13.14 -59.25 21.06
N ALA A 158 12.43 -59.59 19.98
CA ALA A 158 11.84 -60.91 19.81
C ALA A 158 12.89 -62.05 19.82
N ARG A 159 14.08 -61.80 19.24
CA ARG A 159 15.20 -62.74 19.29
C ARG A 159 15.73 -62.94 20.72
N LEU A 160 15.92 -61.85 21.47
CA LEU A 160 16.39 -61.91 22.85
C LEU A 160 15.39 -62.61 23.77
N VAL A 161 14.09 -62.37 23.59
CA VAL A 161 13.03 -63.07 24.33
C VAL A 161 13.06 -64.57 24.06
N ARG A 162 13.15 -65.00 22.79
CA ARG A 162 13.28 -66.43 22.47
C ARG A 162 14.51 -67.07 23.09
N LEU A 163 15.66 -66.38 23.05
CA LEU A 163 16.89 -66.88 23.68
C LEU A 163 16.73 -66.98 25.20
N GLN A 164 16.03 -66.04 25.83
CA GLN A 164 15.72 -66.10 27.25
C GLN A 164 14.82 -67.32 27.56
N GLU A 165 13.75 -67.53 26.78
CA GLU A 165 12.85 -68.69 26.92
C GLU A 165 13.59 -70.02 26.73
N GLU A 166 14.49 -70.12 25.74
CA GLU A 166 15.35 -71.29 25.52
C GLU A 166 16.25 -71.56 26.75
N ARG A 167 16.88 -70.50 27.30
CA ARG A 167 17.73 -70.62 28.50
C ARG A 167 16.93 -71.02 29.73
N GLU A 168 15.73 -70.48 29.91
CA GLU A 168 14.83 -70.84 31.01
C GLU A 168 14.34 -72.29 30.86
N ALA A 169 14.04 -72.74 29.64
CA ALA A 169 13.69 -74.13 29.36
C ALA A 169 14.86 -75.10 29.58
N ASP A 170 16.09 -74.73 29.17
CA ASP A 170 17.30 -75.49 29.44
C ASP A 170 17.55 -75.62 30.95
N LEU A 171 17.38 -74.52 31.70
CA LEU A 171 17.48 -74.53 33.16
C LEU A 171 16.40 -75.42 33.79
N PHE A 172 15.18 -75.36 33.28
CA PHE A 172 14.08 -76.22 33.74
C PHE A 172 14.34 -77.71 33.45
N LEU A 173 14.87 -78.05 32.27
CA LEU A 173 15.27 -79.42 31.94
C LEU A 173 16.45 -79.91 32.79
N ALA A 174 17.46 -79.07 33.02
CA ALA A 174 18.59 -79.40 33.88
C ALA A 174 18.14 -79.67 35.32
N GLN A 175 17.26 -78.81 35.86
CA GLN A 175 16.70 -78.97 37.20
C GLN A 175 15.85 -80.25 37.31
N ASN A 176 15.08 -80.60 36.28
CA ASN A 176 14.31 -81.86 36.24
C ASN A 176 15.19 -83.11 35.99
N ALA A 177 16.30 -82.99 35.27
CA ALA A 177 17.28 -84.06 35.08
C ALA A 177 18.07 -84.35 36.37
N ASP A 178 18.39 -83.30 37.15
CA ASP A 178 18.95 -83.44 38.49
C ASP A 178 17.94 -84.11 39.45
N LEU A 179 16.65 -83.77 39.36
CA LEU A 179 15.57 -84.47 40.06
C LEU A 179 15.37 -85.93 39.60
N ALA A 180 15.58 -86.26 38.32
CA ALA A 180 15.50 -87.64 37.79
C ALA A 180 16.75 -88.48 38.11
N ALA A 181 17.92 -87.86 38.23
CA ALA A 181 19.14 -88.50 38.72
C ALA A 181 19.03 -88.81 40.23
N ASP A 182 18.49 -87.88 41.02
CA ASP A 182 18.20 -88.10 42.45
C ASP A 182 17.01 -89.06 42.69
N ALA A 183 16.03 -89.13 41.79
CA ALA A 183 14.88 -90.05 41.91
C ALA A 183 15.23 -91.53 41.65
N SER A 184 16.45 -91.86 41.23
CA SER A 184 16.92 -93.26 41.15
C SER A 184 17.41 -93.83 42.49
N ILE A 185 17.41 -93.01 43.56
CA ILE A 185 17.75 -93.40 44.93
C ILE A 185 16.68 -92.86 45.90
N SER A 186 15.45 -93.38 45.88
CA SER A 186 14.65 -93.67 47.07
C SER A 186 13.24 -94.13 46.70
N ASP A 187 12.90 -95.31 47.20
CA ASP A 187 11.78 -96.14 46.80
C ASP A 187 10.57 -95.96 47.75
N VAL A 188 9.35 -96.17 47.22
CA VAL A 188 8.11 -96.67 47.88
C VAL A 188 7.24 -95.73 48.76
N ASN A 189 6.00 -95.46 48.25
CA ASN A 189 4.65 -95.40 48.90
C ASN A 189 4.39 -94.30 49.99
N GLU A 190 3.26 -93.60 50.16
CA GLU A 190 1.81 -93.90 50.09
C GLU A 190 0.96 -92.60 49.95
N LEU A 191 -0.19 -92.74 49.29
CA LEU A 191 -1.55 -92.21 49.59
C LEU A 191 -1.71 -90.84 50.31
N THR A 192 -2.45 -89.92 49.69
CA THR A 192 -3.87 -89.62 50.04
C THR A 192 -4.43 -88.50 49.14
N ASN A 193 -5.69 -88.68 48.77
CA ASN A 193 -6.46 -87.84 47.84
C ASN A 193 -7.43 -86.96 48.66
N GLY A 194 -7.68 -85.72 48.22
CA GLY A 194 -8.72 -84.85 48.78
C GLY A 194 -8.49 -83.36 48.47
N THR A 195 -8.95 -82.77 47.35
CA THR A 195 -10.34 -82.41 46.95
C THR A 195 -10.60 -80.89 47.12
N LEU A 196 -10.87 -80.23 45.97
CA LEU A 196 -11.67 -79.00 45.71
C LEU A 196 -11.13 -77.65 46.26
N ASP A 197 -11.25 -76.49 45.63
CA ASP A 197 -11.91 -76.04 44.39
C ASP A 197 -11.45 -74.59 44.09
N SER A 198 -11.56 -74.19 42.81
CA SER A 198 -11.83 -72.81 42.32
C SER A 198 -10.82 -71.68 42.64
N ASP A 199 -10.61 -70.64 41.86
CA ASP A 199 -10.98 -70.20 40.51
C ASP A 199 -10.02 -69.03 40.23
N GLY A 200 -9.59 -68.86 38.99
CA GLY A 200 -8.62 -67.83 38.62
C GLY A 200 -8.55 -67.58 37.12
N THR A 201 -9.70 -67.29 36.52
CA THR A 201 -9.82 -66.76 35.15
C THR A 201 -9.11 -65.41 35.01
N SER A 202 -8.17 -65.31 34.06
CA SER A 202 -8.18 -64.21 33.09
C SER A 202 -7.45 -64.60 31.82
N ALA A 203 -8.21 -64.93 30.78
CA ALA A 203 -7.76 -64.97 29.40
C ALA A 203 -8.45 -63.84 28.62
N VAL A 204 -7.61 -62.98 28.03
CA VAL A 204 -7.62 -62.59 26.62
C VAL A 204 -8.96 -62.31 25.92
N SER A 205 -9.11 -61.09 25.40
CA SER A 205 -9.51 -60.78 24.01
C SER A 205 -9.50 -59.26 23.85
N ASP A 206 -8.61 -58.71 23.02
CA ASP A 206 -8.69 -58.56 21.56
C ASP A 206 -9.60 -57.43 21.07
N ALA A 207 -8.98 -56.60 20.22
CA ALA A 207 -9.52 -55.90 19.06
C ALA A 207 -10.63 -54.84 19.26
N LEU A 208 -10.33 -53.59 18.88
CA LEU A 208 -10.62 -53.05 17.54
C LEU A 208 -10.47 -51.52 17.47
N CYS A 209 -10.06 -51.09 16.26
CA CYS A 209 -9.98 -49.72 15.75
C CYS A 209 -11.29 -48.93 15.79
N ASN A 210 -11.17 -47.60 15.90
CA ASN A 210 -11.72 -46.53 15.04
C ASN A 210 -11.58 -45.21 15.81
N GLY A 211 -10.99 -44.13 15.29
CA GLY A 211 -11.22 -43.53 13.99
C GLY A 211 -12.31 -42.47 14.11
N VAL A 212 -11.98 -41.27 14.62
CA VAL A 212 -12.81 -40.06 14.44
C VAL A 212 -11.90 -38.85 14.25
N SER A 213 -11.87 -38.39 13.01
CA SER A 213 -11.55 -37.01 12.63
C SER A 213 -12.73 -36.11 13.01
N THR A 214 -12.45 -34.94 13.57
CA THR A 214 -13.29 -33.75 13.34
C THR A 214 -12.38 -32.55 13.20
N ASP A 215 -12.31 -32.06 11.97
CA ASP A 215 -11.85 -30.73 11.58
C ASP A 215 -12.56 -29.65 12.39
N GLU A 216 -11.79 -28.73 12.97
CA GLU A 216 -12.29 -27.42 13.38
C GLU A 216 -11.89 -26.41 12.29
N ALA A 217 -12.86 -26.08 11.45
CA ALA A 217 -12.75 -25.07 10.42
C ALA A 217 -12.70 -23.67 11.05
N VAL A 218 -11.56 -23.00 10.91
CA VAL A 218 -11.40 -21.57 11.17
C VAL A 218 -11.99 -20.80 9.99
N THR A 219 -12.99 -19.96 10.25
CA THR A 219 -13.58 -19.05 9.26
C THR A 219 -12.77 -17.74 9.21
N PRO A 220 -12.53 -17.15 8.01
CA PRO A 220 -12.04 -15.79 7.91
C PRO A 220 -13.22 -14.81 7.83
N THR A 221 -13.26 -13.88 8.77
CA THR A 221 -14.15 -12.70 8.75
C THR A 221 -13.54 -11.60 7.89
N ASP A 222 -14.20 -11.26 6.77
CA ASP A 222 -13.96 -10.03 5.99
C ASP A 222 -14.34 -8.77 6.78
N PRO A 223 -13.56 -7.68 6.71
CA PRO A 223 -14.04 -6.35 7.05
C PRO A 223 -14.59 -5.63 5.81
N ARG A 224 -15.77 -5.02 5.98
CA ARG A 224 -16.31 -4.00 5.09
C ARG A 224 -15.60 -2.66 5.29
#